data_AF-A0A527Z4Z3-F1
#
_entry.id   AF-A0A527Z4Z3-F1
#
_cell.length_a   1.000
_cell.length_b   1.000
_cell.length_c   1.000
_cell.angle_alpha   90.00
_cell.angle_beta   90.00
_cell.angle_gamma   90.00
#
_symmetry.space_group_name_H-M   'P 1'
#
loop_
_entity.id
_entity.type
_entity.pdbx_description
1 polymer ?
#
loop_
_entity_poly.entity_id
_entity_poly.type
_entity_poly.pdbx_seq_one_letter_code
_entity_poly.pdbx_strand_id
1 'polypeptide(L)'
;LDAIKRETALIRGAFYGTMLRNEIFDFSQLGTYVERADNTARILDVKYYVLLPSISWVGSTLDNYQWESILRSVSAHRSYRWVYEADYK
;
A
#
# COMPACT_ATOMS: atom_id res chain seq x y z
N LEU A 1 9.11 -11.40 -15.23
CA LEU A 1 8.21 -10.39 -14.61
C LEU A 1 7.40 -9.61 -15.65
N ASP A 2 7.98 -9.26 -16.80
CA ASP A 2 7.33 -8.32 -17.75
C ASP A 2 6.05 -8.84 -18.37
N ALA A 3 5.99 -10.14 -18.69
CA ALA A 3 4.74 -10.77 -19.13
C ALA A 3 3.62 -10.60 -18.10
N ILE A 4 3.88 -10.87 -16.81
CA ILE A 4 2.90 -10.70 -15.73
C ILE A 4 2.46 -9.24 -15.64
N LYS A 5 3.40 -8.28 -15.65
CA LYS A 5 3.07 -6.84 -15.61
C LYS A 5 2.18 -6.43 -16.78
N ARG A 6 2.48 -6.94 -17.99
CA ARG A 6 1.69 -6.68 -19.20
C ARG A 6 0.28 -7.21 -19.06
N GLU A 7 0.13 -8.48 -18.65
CA GLU A 7 -1.20 -9.09 -18.50
C GLU A 7 -2.02 -8.39 -17.41
N THR A 8 -1.43 -8.05 -16.26
CA THR A 8 -2.11 -7.26 -15.23
C THR A 8 -2.55 -5.89 -15.74
N ALA A 9 -1.70 -5.20 -16.52
CA ALA A 9 -2.04 -3.91 -17.11
C ALA A 9 -3.19 -4.02 -18.13
N LEU A 10 -3.20 -5.08 -18.94
CA LEU A 10 -4.27 -5.34 -19.92
C LEU A 10 -5.61 -5.62 -19.22
N ILE A 11 -5.61 -6.51 -18.21
CA ILE A 11 -6.82 -6.81 -17.42
C ILE A 11 -7.34 -5.54 -16.78
N ARG A 12 -6.46 -4.77 -16.12
CA ARG A 12 -6.82 -3.51 -15.48
C ARG A 12 -7.39 -2.50 -16.48
N GLY A 13 -6.76 -2.37 -17.65
CA GLY A 13 -7.19 -1.48 -18.72
C GLY A 13 -8.56 -1.86 -19.29
N ALA A 14 -8.80 -3.14 -19.56
CA ALA A 14 -10.11 -3.63 -19.99
C ALA A 14 -11.17 -3.40 -18.91
N PHE A 15 -10.87 -3.78 -17.66
CA PHE A 15 -11.79 -3.62 -16.53
C PHE A 15 -12.23 -2.15 -16.35
N TYR A 16 -11.29 -1.20 -16.32
CA TYR A 16 -11.64 0.22 -16.16
C TYR A 16 -12.12 0.89 -17.45
N GLY A 17 -11.67 0.42 -18.62
CA GLY A 17 -11.91 1.09 -19.90
C GLY A 17 -13.20 0.66 -20.60
N THR A 18 -13.63 -0.59 -20.41
CA THR A 18 -14.73 -1.16 -21.22
C THR A 18 -15.88 -1.73 -20.41
N MET A 19 -15.69 -2.04 -19.11
CA MET A 19 -16.76 -2.58 -18.28
C MET A 19 -17.83 -1.52 -18.00
N LEU A 20 -19.10 -1.92 -18.12
CA LEU A 20 -20.24 -1.07 -17.78
C LEU A 20 -20.20 -0.71 -16.29
N ARG A 21 -20.46 0.56 -15.95
CA ARG A 21 -20.45 1.05 -14.58
C ARG A 21 -21.79 0.74 -13.89
N ASN A 22 -21.88 -0.49 -13.42
CA ASN A 22 -23.04 -1.05 -12.74
C ASN A 22 -22.61 -1.75 -11.44
N GLU A 23 -23.55 -2.44 -10.80
CA GLU A 23 -23.34 -3.14 -9.53
C GLU A 23 -22.23 -4.19 -9.58
N ILE A 24 -22.00 -4.82 -10.74
CA ILE A 24 -20.91 -5.80 -10.90
C ILE A 24 -19.56 -5.09 -10.86
N PHE A 25 -19.43 -3.96 -11.56
CA PHE A 25 -18.21 -3.14 -11.52
C PHE A 25 -17.93 -2.64 -10.11
N ASP A 26 -18.97 -2.14 -9.42
CA ASP A 26 -18.85 -1.61 -8.07
C ASP A 26 -18.47 -2.71 -7.06
N PHE A 27 -19.06 -3.91 -7.19
CA PHE A 27 -18.71 -5.07 -6.36
C PHE A 27 -17.24 -5.49 -6.55
N SER A 28 -16.77 -5.57 -7.80
CA SER A 28 -15.38 -5.89 -8.10
C SER A 28 -14.40 -4.81 -7.59
N GLN A 29 -14.79 -3.54 -7.65
CA GLN A 29 -14.01 -2.45 -7.05
C GLN A 29 -13.95 -2.55 -5.53
N LEU A 30 -15.09 -2.83 -4.87
CA LEU A 30 -15.15 -3.04 -3.43
C LEU A 30 -14.19 -4.16 -3.02
N GLY A 31 -14.26 -5.32 -3.69
CA GLY A 31 -13.34 -6.45 -3.44
C GLY A 31 -11.87 -6.03 -3.55
N THR A 32 -11.53 -5.31 -4.63
CA THR A 32 -10.16 -4.78 -4.81
C THR A 32 -9.72 -3.87 -3.66
N TYR A 33 -10.60 -2.99 -3.17
CA TYR A 33 -10.27 -2.12 -2.05
C TYR A 33 -10.14 -2.88 -0.72
N VAL A 34 -11.00 -3.87 -0.48
CA VAL A 34 -10.92 -4.74 0.71
C VAL A 34 -9.61 -5.52 0.72
N GLU A 35 -9.24 -6.15 -0.39
CA GLU A 35 -7.96 -6.87 -0.51
C GLU A 35 -6.74 -5.96 -0.30
N ARG A 36 -6.79 -4.72 -0.81
CA ARG A 36 -5.73 -3.73 -0.58
C ARG A 36 -5.66 -3.31 0.89
N ALA A 37 -6.79 -3.13 1.56
CA ALA A 37 -6.84 -2.78 2.97
C ALA A 37 -6.27 -3.91 3.83
N ASP A 38 -6.70 -5.14 3.59
CA ASP A 38 -6.22 -6.34 4.28
C ASP A 38 -4.71 -6.55 4.09
N ASN A 39 -4.19 -6.42 2.86
CA ASN A 39 -2.76 -6.47 2.61
C ASN A 39 -1.98 -5.35 3.31
N THR A 40 -2.54 -4.14 3.39
CA THR A 40 -1.92 -3.02 4.11
C THR A 40 -1.88 -3.30 5.61
N ALA A 41 -2.95 -3.85 6.19
CA ALA A 41 -3.00 -4.27 7.59
C ALA A 41 -1.94 -5.33 7.90
N ARG A 42 -1.79 -6.36 7.05
CA ARG A 42 -0.75 -7.39 7.21
C ARG A 42 0.67 -6.82 7.18
N ILE A 43 0.94 -5.83 6.33
CA ILE A 43 2.25 -5.15 6.30
C ILE A 43 2.48 -4.37 7.60
N LEU A 44 1.45 -3.73 8.15
CA LEU A 44 1.53 -3.07 9.45
C LEU A 44 1.73 -4.08 10.59
N ASP A 45 1.11 -5.25 10.54
CA ASP A 45 1.35 -6.30 11.54
C ASP A 45 2.82 -6.72 11.56
N VAL A 46 3.46 -6.87 10.40
CA VAL A 46 4.91 -7.15 10.33
C VAL A 46 5.73 -6.06 11.03
N LYS A 47 5.32 -4.80 10.94
CA LYS A 47 6.00 -3.69 11.63
C LYS A 47 6.01 -3.88 13.14
N TYR A 48 4.86 -4.21 13.72
CA TYR A 48 4.71 -4.28 15.17
C TYR A 48 5.12 -5.61 15.77
N TYR A 49 4.90 -6.72 15.06
CA TYR A 49 5.12 -8.07 15.60
C TYR A 49 6.45 -8.71 15.18
N VAL A 50 7.08 -8.22 14.11
CA VAL A 50 8.36 -8.78 13.62
C VAL A 50 9.49 -7.76 13.73
N LEU A 51 9.25 -6.52 13.31
CA LEU A 51 10.32 -5.52 13.17
C LEU A 51 10.56 -4.66 14.43
N LEU A 52 9.66 -4.70 15.42
CA LEU A 52 9.77 -3.95 16.67
C LEU A 52 10.12 -4.89 17.84
N PRO A 53 11.42 -5.15 18.10
CA PRO A 53 11.86 -6.10 19.13
C PRO A 53 11.57 -5.61 20.56
N SER A 54 11.41 -4.30 20.76
CA SER A 54 11.08 -3.69 22.05
C SER A 54 10.45 -2.31 21.82
N ILE A 55 9.52 -1.93 22.70
CA ILE A 55 8.92 -0.58 22.75
C ILE A 55 9.99 0.51 22.91
N SER A 56 11.12 0.21 23.54
CA SER A 56 12.22 1.18 23.70
C SER A 56 12.86 1.61 22.37
N TRP A 57 12.59 0.91 21.26
CA TRP A 57 13.14 1.22 19.94
C TRP A 57 12.24 2.17 19.15
N VAL A 58 11.03 2.46 19.63
CA VAL A 58 10.10 3.42 19.00
C VAL A 58 10.76 4.80 18.94
N GLY A 59 10.74 5.42 17.77
CA GLY A 59 11.37 6.72 17.51
C GLY A 59 12.89 6.65 17.25
N SER A 60 13.50 5.47 17.28
CA SER A 60 14.91 5.30 16.89
C SER A 60 15.10 5.55 15.38
N THR A 61 16.34 5.82 14.96
CA THR A 61 16.67 5.97 13.53
C THR A 61 16.31 4.71 12.72
N LEU A 62 16.47 3.52 13.30
CA LEU A 62 16.08 2.27 12.64
C LEU A 62 14.56 2.17 12.49
N ASP A 63 13.80 2.54 13.52
CA ASP A 63 12.33 2.58 13.50
C ASP A 63 11.82 3.50 12.38
N ASN A 64 12.40 4.69 12.26
CA ASN A 64 12.09 5.65 11.20
C ASN A 64 12.41 5.09 9.79
N TYR A 65 13.56 4.44 9.61
CA TYR A 65 13.92 3.82 8.33
C TYR A 65 12.96 2.68 7.95
N GLN A 66 12.51 1.89 8.92
CA GLN A 66 11.52 0.83 8.71
C GLN A 66 10.17 1.42 8.29
N TRP A 67 9.71 2.51 8.93
CA TRP A 67 8.49 3.22 8.52
C TRP A 67 8.58 3.77 7.10
N GLU A 68 9.72 4.36 6.73
CA GLU A 68 9.95 4.86 5.38
C GLU A 68 9.91 3.73 4.34
N SER A 69 10.46 2.56 4.69
CA SER A 69 10.43 1.36 3.86
C SER A 69 9.02 0.80 3.70
N ILE A 70 8.22 0.76 4.77
CA ILE A 70 6.80 0.37 4.70
C ILE A 70 6.02 1.32 3.78
N LEU A 71 6.18 2.63 3.96
CA LEU A 71 5.53 3.64 3.13
C LEU A 71 5.88 3.47 1.64
N ARG A 72 7.12 3.08 1.31
CA ARG A 72 7.51 2.76 -0.07
C ARG A 72 6.82 1.49 -0.58
N SER A 73 6.78 0.43 0.22
CA SER A 73 6.15 -0.85 -0.15
C SER A 73 4.65 -0.73 -0.46
N VAL A 74 3.94 0.16 0.23
CA VAL A 74 2.50 0.41 -0.02
C VAL A 74 2.24 1.60 -0.95
N SER A 75 3.28 2.15 -1.60
CA SER A 75 3.20 3.34 -2.46
C SER A 75 2.63 4.60 -1.79
N ALA A 76 2.74 4.72 -0.46
CA ALA A 76 2.25 5.86 0.34
C ALA A 76 3.33 6.91 0.65
N HIS A 77 4.61 6.63 0.40
CA HIS A 77 5.73 7.50 0.76
C HIS A 77 5.60 8.93 0.22
N ARG A 78 5.19 9.11 -1.05
CA ARG A 78 5.00 10.45 -1.62
C ARG A 78 3.83 11.20 -0.96
N SER A 79 2.69 10.53 -0.77
CA SER A 79 1.52 11.13 -0.12
C SER A 79 1.82 11.53 1.32
N TYR A 80 2.57 10.69 2.07
CA TYR A 80 3.01 11.02 3.41
C TYR A 80 3.89 12.27 3.43
N ARG A 81 4.93 12.32 2.59
CA ARG A 81 5.81 13.50 2.52
C ARG A 81 5.10 14.76 2.10
N TRP A 82 4.11 14.67 1.21
CA TRP A 82 3.31 15.83 0.80
C TRP A 82 2.46 16.39 1.96
N VAL A 83 1.87 15.54 2.80
CA VAL A 83 1.09 15.99 3.95
C VAL A 83 1.98 16.57 5.06
N TYR A 84 3.13 15.94 5.31
CA TYR A 84 4.00 16.26 6.45
C TYR A 84 5.29 17.01 6.05
N GLU A 85 5.28 17.67 4.89
CA GLU A 85 6.48 18.28 4.30
C GLU A 85 7.17 19.31 5.22
N ALA A 86 6.39 19.98 6.09
CA ALA A 86 6.91 20.93 7.07
C ALA A 86 7.65 20.28 8.25
N ASP A 87 7.27 19.06 8.63
CA ASP A 87 7.85 18.29 9.75
C ASP A 87 8.96 17.34 9.29
N TYR A 88 9.10 17.14 7.98
CA TYR A 88 10.08 16.25 7.36
C TYR A 88 11.43 17.00 7.16
N LYS A 89 12.08 17.41 8.26
CA LYS A 89 13.47 17.92 8.26
C LYS A 89 14.40 16.98 9.01
#